data_AF-A0A5C0SH67-F1
#
_entry.id   AF-A0A5C0SH67-F1
#
_cell.length_a   1.000
_cell.length_b   1.000
_cell.length_c   1.000
_cell.angle_alpha   90.00
_cell.angle_beta   90.00
_cell.angle_gamma   90.00
#
_symmetry.space_group_name_H-M   'P 1'
#
loop_
_entity.id
_entity.type
_entity.pdbx_description
1 polymer ?
#
loop_
_entity_poly.entity_id
_entity_poly.type
_entity_poly.pdbx_seq_one_letter_code
_entity_poly.pdbx_strand_id
1 'polypeptide(L)' 'MSKNLKENIRETGNLVEEYMQGNVRIRIFDSAYINRSKEDIDRTLERITQIAKRVANKSVQ' A
#
# COMPACT_ATOMS: atom_id res chain seq x y z
N MET A 1 15.92 -26.23 1.54
CA MET A 1 14.95 -25.74 2.54
C MET A 1 14.80 -24.24 2.37
N SER A 2 13.64 -23.83 1.84
CA SER A 2 13.35 -22.45 1.48
C SER A 2 13.37 -21.57 2.73
N LYS A 3 14.19 -20.52 2.70
CA LYS A 3 14.22 -19.48 3.74
C LYS A 3 12.81 -18.89 3.84
N ASN A 4 12.19 -19.01 5.01
CA ASN A 4 10.93 -18.34 5.32
C ASN A 4 11.14 -16.84 5.15
N LEU A 5 10.71 -16.31 4.00
CA LEU A 5 10.66 -14.88 3.67
C LEU A 5 9.51 -14.21 4.44
N LYS A 6 9.48 -14.42 5.75
CA LYS A 6 8.78 -13.55 6.70
C LYS A 6 9.84 -12.75 7.42
N GLU A 7 10.71 -12.09 6.65
CA GLU A 7 11.51 -11.02 7.21
C GLU A 7 10.52 -10.08 7.86
N ASN A 8 10.74 -9.86 9.16
CA ASN A 8 10.04 -8.87 9.95
C ASN A 8 10.11 -7.56 9.18
N ILE A 9 9.06 -7.22 8.43
CA ILE A 9 8.79 -5.84 8.05
C ILE A 9 8.55 -5.18 9.39
N ARG A 10 9.61 -4.68 10.02
CA ARG A 10 9.50 -3.68 11.06
C ARG A 10 8.87 -2.52 10.32
N GLU A 11 7.55 -2.42 10.44
CA GLU A 11 6.79 -1.31 9.91
C GLU A 11 7.40 -0.08 10.57
N THR A 12 8.28 0.60 9.85
CA THR A 12 8.92 1.80 10.33
C THR A 12 7.81 2.87 10.36
N GLY A 13 7.81 3.76 11.34
CA GLY A 13 6.85 4.87 11.40
C GLY A 13 5.50 4.57 12.06
N ASN A 14 4.64 5.58 12.11
CA ASN A 14 3.31 5.52 12.72
C ASN A 14 2.30 5.00 11.72
N LEU A 15 1.38 4.16 12.19
CA LEU A 15 0.21 3.75 11.41
C LEU A 15 -0.67 5.00 11.17
N VAL A 16 -0.90 5.32 9.90
CA VAL A 16 -1.76 6.42 9.47
C VAL A 16 -3.18 5.92 9.26
N GLU A 17 -3.33 4.77 8.60
CA GLU A 17 -4.64 4.22 8.27
C GLU A 17 -4.59 2.70 8.08
N GLU A 18 -5.69 2.03 8.39
CA GLU A 18 -5.86 0.58 8.20
C GLU A 18 -7.20 0.32 7.51
N TYR A 19 -7.16 -0.52 6.47
CA TYR A 19 -8.33 -0.97 5.74
C TYR A 19 -8.42 -2.50 5.75
N MET A 20 -9.64 -3.00 5.85
CA MET A 20 -9.97 -4.41 5.72
C MET A 20 -10.83 -4.62 4.48
N GLN A 21 -10.35 -5.44 3.55
CA GLN A 21 -11.10 -5.85 2.37
C GLN A 21 -11.19 -7.38 2.35
N GLY A 22 -12.32 -7.92 2.82
CA GLY A 22 -12.50 -9.38 2.99
C GLY A 22 -11.47 -9.95 3.98
N ASN A 23 -10.63 -10.86 3.50
CA ASN A 23 -9.52 -11.44 4.25
C ASN A 23 -8.18 -10.70 4.06
N VAL A 24 -8.15 -9.60 3.29
CA VAL A 24 -6.95 -8.80 3.03
C VAL A 24 -6.93 -7.61 3.99
N ARG A 25 -5.80 -7.44 4.70
CA ARG A 25 -5.51 -6.28 5.54
C ARG A 25 -4.51 -5.37 4.84
N ILE A 26 -4.85 -4.10 4.70
CA ILE A 26 -4.00 -3.05 4.12
C ILE A 26 -3.68 -2.06 5.23
N ARG A 27 -2.40 -1.80 5.49
CA ARG A 27 -1.93 -0.83 6.49
C ARG A 27 -1.03 0.20 5.83
N ILE A 28 -1.29 1.47 6.12
CA ILE A 28 -0.55 2.62 5.58
C ILE A 28 0.25 3.24 6.72
N PHE A 29 1.56 3.33 6.56
CA PHE A 29 2.47 3.93 7.54
C PHE A 29 3.04 5.25 7.02
N ASP A 30 3.27 6.20 7.92
CA ASP A 30 3.84 7.51 7.57
C ASP A 30 5.28 7.42 7.06
N SER A 31 5.98 6.33 7.39
CA SER A 31 7.33 6.05 6.89
C SER A 31 7.40 5.92 5.38
N ALA A 32 6.30 5.54 4.74
CA ALA A 32 6.19 5.50 3.28
C ALA A 32 6.38 6.89 2.65
N TYR A 33 6.19 7.96 3.44
CA TYR A 33 6.31 9.35 3.05
C TYR A 33 7.64 10.00 3.47
N ILE A 34 8.47 9.32 4.27
CA ILE A 34 9.77 9.86 4.70
C ILE A 34 10.66 10.09 3.48
N ASN A 35 11.25 11.29 3.39
CA ASN A 35 12.08 11.76 2.28
C ASN A 35 11.36 11.84 0.92
N ARG A 36 10.01 11.82 0.90
CA ARG A 36 9.24 12.07 -0.32
C ARG A 36 8.66 13.47 -0.29
N SER A 37 8.74 14.16 -1.43
CA SER A 37 8.02 15.41 -1.60
C SER A 37 6.52 15.12 -1.66
N LYS A 38 5.69 16.12 -1.32
CA LYS A 38 4.23 16.01 -1.47
C LYS A 38 3.84 15.61 -2.90
N GLU A 39 4.54 16.14 -3.90
CA GLU A 39 4.29 15.82 -5.30
C GLU A 39 4.57 14.34 -5.64
N ASP A 40 5.66 13.77 -5.12
CA ASP A 40 5.99 12.35 -5.32
C ASP A 40 4.97 11.42 -4.64
N ILE A 41 4.47 11.84 -3.47
CA ILE A 41 3.43 11.13 -2.72
C ILE A 41 2.14 11.14 -3.54
N ASP A 42 1.69 12.32 -3.98
CA ASP A 42 0.46 12.49 -4.76
C ASP A 42 0.52 11.67 -6.07
N ARG A 43 1.66 11.69 -6.77
CA ARG A 43 1.89 10.90 -7.99
C ARG A 43 1.82 9.39 -7.74
N THR A 44 2.30 8.95 -6.58
CA THR A 44 2.25 7.54 -6.18
C THR A 44 0.81 7.12 -5.87
N LEU A 45 0.08 7.93 -5.10
CA LEU A 45 -1.33 7.69 -4.76
C LEU A 45 -2.22 7.71 -6.01
N GLU A 46 -1.96 8.60 -6.96
CA GLU A 46 -2.67 8.64 -8.24
C GLU A 46 -2.46 7.35 -9.05
N ARG A 47 -1.22 6.85 -9.13
CA ARG A 47 -0.91 5.58 -9.80
C ARG A 47 -1.63 4.40 -9.15
N ILE A 48 -1.62 4.32 -7.82
CA ILE A 48 -2.36 3.30 -7.06
C ILE A 48 -3.85 3.38 -7.39
N THR A 49 -4.43 4.59 -7.40
CA THR A 49 -5.84 4.82 -7.74
C THR A 49 -6.16 4.36 -9.16
N GLN A 50 -5.31 4.65 -10.14
CA GLN A 50 -5.49 4.19 -11.52
C GLN A 50 -5.47 2.66 -11.63
N ILE A 51 -4.55 1.99 -10.92
CA ILE A 51 -4.46 0.53 -10.88
C ILE A 51 -5.73 -0.05 -10.24
N ALA A 52 -6.14 0.48 -9.09
CA ALA A 52 -7.34 0.04 -8.38
C ALA A 52 -8.58 0.17 -9.28
N LYS A 53 -8.77 1.31 -9.96
CA LYS A 53 -9.88 1.51 -10.92
C LYS A 53 -9.84 0.51 -12.07
N ARG A 54 -8.67 0.23 -12.64
CA ARG A 54 -8.52 -0.76 -13.72
C ARG A 54 -8.90 -2.16 -13.25
N VAL A 55 -8.45 -2.56 -12.07
CA VAL A 55 -8.78 -3.88 -11.48
C VAL A 55 -10.26 -3.98 -11.16
N ALA A 56 -10.84 -2.95 -10.55
CA ALA A 56 -12.27 -2.90 -10.24
C ALA A 56 -13.12 -3.03 -11.51
N ASN A 57 -12.81 -2.29 -12.58
CA ASN A 57 -13.54 -2.37 -13.85
C ASN A 57 -13.38 -3.73 -14.55
N LYS A 58 -12.22 -4.39 -14.42
CA LYS A 58 -12.01 -5.74 -14.96
C LYS A 58 -12.82 -6.83 -14.25
N SER A 59 -13.30 -6.54 -13.03
CA SER A 59 -14.07 -7.48 -12.21
C SER A 59 -15.58 -7.45 -12.53
N VAL A 60 -16.02 -6.60 -13.47
CA VAL A 60 -17.43 -6.37 -13.83
C VAL A 60 -17.72 -6.77 -15.29
N GLN A 61 -16.83 -7.51 -15.96
CA GLN A 61 -17.05 -8.08 -17.30
C GLN A 61 -17.09 -9.60 -17.26
#